data_AF-A0A7R9KSW9-F1
#
_entry.id   AF-A0A7R9KSW9-F1
#
_cell.length_a   1.000
_cell.length_b   1.000
_cell.length_c   1.000
_cell.angle_alpha   90.00
_cell.angle_beta   90.00
_cell.angle_gamma   90.00
#
_symmetry.space_group_name_H-M   'P 1'
#
loop_
_entity.id
_entity.type
_entity.pdbx_description
1 polymer ?
#
loop_
_entity_poly.entity_id
_entity_poly.type
_entity_poly.pdbx_seq_one_letter_code
_entity_poly.pdbx_strand_id
1 'polypeptide(L)'
;MYRIKNVLMGVLNGIKDAMLGLFAVTRVMSEERNTRNDNNIAKRLFECIVLNGFVFLCSILLFNYVILKGLHSFIQFIFGSQEGVVSMTWFWLEPTLSYFFSVFWVLPLFLLSRVVNALWFQDIADHAFRGRRQSMRNIPVFIADTLFSWELHRRLHFIENNWSYFLGFGLPLATATYLIPNYLLSGAIFSIFFPLFIISANEVRFNRENMCNIQIKIFSPVVWLSNKILFLIFKSNIFANRGHR
;
A
#
# COMPACT_ATOMS: atom_id res chain seq x y z
N MET A 1 33.11 9.60 8.12
CA MET A 1 33.13 8.15 7.80
C MET A 1 32.23 7.31 8.72
N TYR A 2 32.37 7.41 10.05
CA TYR A 2 31.55 6.63 11.03
C TYR A 2 30.03 6.85 10.90
N ARG A 3 29.58 8.10 10.64
CA ARG A 3 28.16 8.43 10.47
C ARG A 3 27.51 7.75 9.25
N ILE A 4 28.21 7.74 8.11
CA ILE A 4 27.72 7.09 6.87
C ILE A 4 27.66 5.57 7.06
N LYS A 5 28.66 4.99 7.76
CA LYS A 5 28.67 3.56 8.09
C LYS A 5 27.44 3.17 8.91
N ASN A 6 27.04 3.97 9.92
CA ASN A 6 25.86 3.68 10.73
C ASN A 6 24.55 3.85 9.95
N VAL A 7 24.46 4.83 9.04
CA VAL A 7 23.31 4.96 8.13
C VAL A 7 23.20 3.71 7.25
N LEU A 8 24.29 3.33 6.59
CA LEU A 8 24.31 2.16 5.70
C LEU A 8 23.98 0.88 6.47
N MET A 9 24.53 0.70 7.68
CA MET A 9 24.24 -0.45 8.53
C MET A 9 22.75 -0.50 8.91
N GLY A 10 22.15 0.66 9.23
CA GLY A 10 20.71 0.75 9.50
C GLY A 10 19.88 0.30 8.30
N VAL A 11 20.20 0.79 7.10
CA VAL A 11 19.52 0.39 5.84
C VAL A 11 19.68 -1.11 5.58
N LEU A 12 20.90 -1.64 5.68
CA LEU A 12 21.18 -3.06 5.44
C LEU A 12 20.45 -3.96 6.45
N ASN A 13 20.40 -3.57 7.72
CA ASN A 13 19.63 -4.29 8.74
C ASN A 13 18.14 -4.27 8.40
N GLY A 14 17.59 -3.13 7.99
CA GLY A 14 16.20 -3.03 7.56
C GLY A 14 15.88 -3.96 6.38
N ILE A 15 16.73 -3.99 5.36
CA ILE A 15 16.57 -4.89 4.20
C ILE A 15 16.64 -6.36 4.64
N LYS A 16 17.64 -6.70 5.45
CA LYS A 16 17.84 -8.07 5.97
C LYS A 16 16.60 -8.53 6.74
N ASP A 17 16.10 -7.69 7.63
CA ASP A 17 14.97 -8.01 8.49
C ASP A 17 13.66 -8.09 7.70
N ALA A 18 13.44 -7.22 6.70
CA ALA A 18 12.30 -7.34 5.80
C ALA A 18 12.26 -8.69 5.07
N MET A 19 13.42 -9.14 4.56
CA MET A 19 13.55 -10.43 3.86
C MET A 19 13.41 -11.62 4.81
N LEU A 20 14.09 -11.61 5.96
CA LEU A 20 13.99 -12.67 6.96
C LEU A 20 12.58 -12.81 7.52
N GLY A 21 11.92 -11.68 7.80
CA GLY A 21 10.54 -11.67 8.26
C GLY A 21 9.57 -12.21 7.20
N LEU A 22 9.85 -12.01 5.90
CA LEU A 22 9.08 -12.61 4.81
C LEU A 22 9.17 -14.14 4.81
N PHE A 23 10.35 -14.72 5.05
CA PHE A 23 10.49 -16.16 5.23
C PHE A 23 9.75 -16.65 6.47
N ALA A 24 9.77 -15.87 7.55
CA ALA A 24 9.05 -16.19 8.79
C ALA A 24 7.52 -16.12 8.66
N VAL A 25 6.96 -15.40 7.66
CA VAL A 25 5.51 -15.37 7.41
C VAL A 25 4.94 -16.78 7.21
N THR A 26 5.66 -17.64 6.48
CA THR A 26 5.21 -19.03 6.25
C THR A 26 5.04 -19.81 7.56
N ARG A 27 5.88 -19.51 8.55
CA ARG A 27 5.80 -20.07 9.90
C ARG A 27 4.66 -19.48 10.70
N VAL A 28 4.46 -18.16 10.69
CA VAL A 28 3.32 -17.51 11.38
C VAL A 28 1.99 -18.06 10.84
N MET A 29 1.91 -18.21 9.52
CA MET A 29 0.73 -18.78 8.85
C MET A 29 0.49 -20.25 9.21
N SER A 30 1.55 -21.03 9.43
CA SER A 30 1.41 -22.42 9.88
C SER A 30 1.06 -22.53 11.37
N GLU A 31 1.58 -21.65 12.21
CA GLU A 31 1.24 -21.54 13.62
C GLU A 31 -0.23 -21.09 13.83
N GLU A 32 -0.71 -20.08 13.09
CA GLU A 32 -2.13 -19.69 13.12
C GLU A 32 -3.04 -20.85 12.70
N ARG A 33 -2.70 -21.56 11.62
CA ARG A 33 -3.48 -22.71 11.14
C ARG A 33 -3.66 -23.81 12.18
N ASN A 34 -2.68 -23.99 13.07
CA ASN A 34 -2.74 -25.00 14.14
C ASN A 34 -3.55 -24.55 15.36
N THR A 35 -3.75 -23.24 15.57
CA THR A 35 -4.40 -22.71 16.78
C THR A 35 -5.93 -22.72 16.76
N ARG A 36 -6.59 -23.34 15.76
CA ARG A 36 -8.06 -23.47 15.65
C ARG A 36 -8.84 -22.15 15.74
N ASN A 37 -8.17 -21.00 15.67
CA ASN A 37 -8.80 -19.72 15.39
C ASN A 37 -9.13 -19.73 13.89
N ASP A 38 -10.32 -19.29 13.50
CA ASP A 38 -10.62 -19.04 12.09
C ASP A 38 -9.46 -18.24 11.49
N ASN A 39 -8.84 -18.75 10.41
CA ASN A 39 -7.61 -18.22 9.83
C ASN A 39 -7.86 -16.85 9.19
N ASN A 40 -8.11 -15.84 10.01
CA ASN A 40 -8.56 -14.53 9.60
C ASN A 40 -7.46 -13.82 8.80
N ILE A 41 -6.18 -13.95 9.19
CA ILE A 41 -5.07 -13.40 8.41
C ILE A 41 -4.98 -14.07 7.04
N ALA A 42 -4.96 -15.41 7.00
CA ALA A 42 -4.85 -16.14 5.73
C ALA A 42 -6.02 -15.85 4.79
N LYS A 43 -7.23 -15.73 5.35
CA LYS A 43 -8.42 -15.33 4.62
C LYS A 43 -8.26 -13.93 4.04
N ARG A 44 -7.84 -12.93 4.83
CA ARG A 44 -7.60 -11.57 4.34
C ARG A 44 -6.49 -11.51 3.28
N LEU A 45 -5.40 -12.26 3.47
CA LEU A 45 -4.33 -12.38 2.47
C LEU A 45 -4.86 -12.96 1.16
N PHE A 46 -5.68 -14.00 1.24
CA PHE A 46 -6.31 -14.61 0.08
C PHE A 46 -7.27 -13.63 -0.60
N GLU A 47 -8.09 -12.91 0.15
CA GLU A 47 -8.97 -11.85 -0.37
C GLU A 47 -8.18 -10.76 -1.10
N CYS A 48 -7.03 -10.32 -0.55
CA CYS A 48 -6.13 -9.38 -1.21
C CYS A 48 -5.58 -9.94 -2.53
N ILE A 49 -5.16 -11.21 -2.56
CA ILE A 49 -4.65 -11.87 -3.78
C ILE A 49 -5.74 -12.00 -4.83
N VAL A 50 -6.95 -12.42 -4.44
CA VAL A 50 -8.07 -12.57 -5.38
C VAL A 50 -8.46 -11.22 -5.94
N LEU A 51 -8.66 -10.18 -5.12
CA LEU A 51 -9.08 -8.88 -5.61
C LEU A 51 -8.03 -8.23 -6.51
N ASN A 52 -6.77 -8.18 -6.08
CA ASN A 52 -5.72 -7.44 -6.79
C ASN A 52 -5.06 -8.26 -7.90
N GLY A 53 -4.89 -9.57 -7.70
CA GLY A 53 -4.27 -10.48 -8.66
C GLY A 53 -5.26 -11.04 -9.67
N PHE A 54 -6.39 -11.58 -9.19
CA PHE A 54 -7.37 -12.19 -10.08
C PHE A 54 -8.33 -11.15 -10.68
N VAL A 55 -9.08 -10.40 -9.87
CA VAL A 55 -10.09 -9.48 -10.41
C VAL A 55 -9.43 -8.32 -11.16
N PHE A 56 -8.47 -7.64 -10.53
CA PHE A 56 -7.85 -6.46 -11.12
C PHE A 56 -6.81 -6.81 -12.19
N LEU A 57 -5.71 -7.48 -11.80
CA LEU A 57 -4.61 -7.77 -12.71
C LEU A 57 -5.01 -8.72 -13.86
N CYS A 58 -5.70 -9.82 -13.59
CA CYS A 58 -6.12 -10.73 -14.66
C CYS A 58 -7.06 -10.04 -15.66
N SER A 59 -7.96 -9.14 -15.21
CA SER A 59 -8.82 -8.39 -16.14
C SER A 59 -8.02 -7.52 -17.10
N ILE A 60 -6.96 -6.84 -16.63
CA ILE A 60 -6.09 -6.03 -17.46
C ILE A 60 -5.32 -6.90 -18.47
N LEU A 61 -4.79 -8.04 -18.03
CA LEU A 61 -4.05 -8.95 -18.90
C LEU A 61 -4.97 -9.60 -19.94
N LEU A 62 -6.16 -10.05 -19.54
CA LEU A 62 -7.16 -10.64 -20.40
C LEU A 62 -7.62 -9.62 -21.45
N PHE A 63 -7.88 -8.38 -21.06
CA PHE A 63 -8.25 -7.34 -22.01
C PHE A 63 -7.13 -7.04 -23.02
N ASN A 64 -5.90 -6.79 -22.55
CA ASN A 64 -4.80 -6.38 -23.43
C ASN A 64 -4.25 -7.51 -24.31
N TYR A 65 -4.13 -8.73 -23.77
CA TYR A 65 -3.47 -9.84 -24.47
C TYR A 65 -4.43 -10.83 -25.11
N VAL A 66 -5.67 -10.94 -24.63
CA VAL A 66 -6.67 -11.87 -25.18
C VAL A 66 -7.70 -11.11 -26.00
N ILE A 67 -8.39 -10.13 -25.41
CA ILE A 67 -9.48 -9.42 -26.10
C ILE A 67 -8.94 -8.56 -27.25
N LEU A 68 -8.00 -7.65 -26.99
CA LEU A 68 -7.48 -6.76 -28.05
C LEU A 68 -6.78 -7.56 -29.15
N LYS A 69 -5.86 -8.47 -28.79
CA LYS A 69 -5.18 -9.30 -29.79
C LYS A 69 -6.16 -10.19 -30.56
N GLY A 70 -7.12 -10.81 -29.88
CA GLY A 70 -8.15 -11.63 -30.52
C GLY A 70 -9.03 -10.82 -31.46
N LEU A 71 -9.42 -9.60 -31.06
CA LEU A 71 -10.18 -8.67 -31.90
C LEU A 71 -9.37 -8.24 -33.12
N HIS A 72 -8.09 -7.94 -32.96
CA HIS A 72 -7.21 -7.60 -34.08
C HIS A 72 -7.11 -8.77 -35.08
N SER A 73 -6.88 -10.00 -34.59
CA SER A 73 -6.87 -11.20 -35.43
C SER A 73 -8.22 -11.45 -36.12
N PHE A 74 -9.34 -11.16 -35.46
CA PHE A 74 -10.67 -11.28 -36.04
C PHE A 74 -10.92 -10.25 -37.16
N ILE A 75 -10.45 -9.01 -36.99
CA ILE A 75 -10.53 -7.97 -38.03
C ILE A 75 -9.70 -8.38 -39.25
N GLN A 76 -8.48 -8.90 -39.04
CA GLN A 76 -7.64 -9.44 -40.11
C GLN A 76 -8.32 -10.61 -40.84
N PHE A 77 -9.05 -11.46 -40.11
CA PHE A 77 -9.81 -12.55 -40.70
C PHE A 77 -10.96 -12.06 -41.60
N ILE A 78 -11.70 -11.03 -41.18
CA ILE A 78 -12.84 -10.49 -41.95
C ILE A 78 -12.39 -9.71 -43.19
N PHE A 79 -11.47 -8.76 -43.04
CA PHE A 79 -11.06 -7.86 -44.12
C PHE A 79 -9.91 -8.42 -44.97
N GLY A 80 -9.41 -9.61 -44.63
CA GLY A 80 -8.27 -10.25 -45.27
C GLY A 80 -6.97 -9.45 -45.10
N SER A 81 -6.02 -9.68 -46.01
CA SER A 81 -4.70 -9.03 -45.99
C SER A 81 -4.69 -7.58 -46.52
N GLN A 82 -5.84 -6.91 -46.59
CA GLN A 82 -5.90 -5.49 -46.98
C GLN A 82 -5.39 -4.60 -45.83
N GLU A 83 -4.07 -4.44 -45.75
CA GLU A 83 -3.38 -3.76 -44.65
C GLU A 83 -3.93 -2.36 -44.37
N GLY A 84 -4.33 -1.61 -45.41
CA GLY A 84 -4.89 -0.26 -45.26
C GLY A 84 -6.19 -0.20 -44.47
N VAL A 85 -7.14 -1.12 -44.73
CA VAL A 85 -8.45 -1.13 -44.06
C VAL A 85 -8.33 -1.61 -42.62
N VAL A 86 -7.51 -2.66 -42.40
CA VAL A 86 -7.25 -3.19 -41.05
C VAL A 86 -6.57 -2.13 -40.18
N SER A 87 -5.54 -1.45 -40.69
CA SER A 87 -4.81 -0.41 -39.96
C SER A 87 -5.71 0.77 -39.58
N MET A 88 -6.51 1.29 -40.54
CA MET A 88 -7.42 2.40 -40.29
C MET A 88 -8.51 2.04 -39.27
N THR A 89 -9.04 0.81 -39.34
CA THR A 89 -10.04 0.32 -38.39
C THR A 89 -9.43 0.19 -36.99
N TRP A 90 -8.23 -0.41 -36.89
CA TRP A 90 -7.55 -0.64 -35.62
C TRP A 90 -7.13 0.66 -34.92
N PHE A 91 -6.67 1.66 -35.69
CA PHE A 91 -6.19 2.95 -35.19
C PHE A 91 -7.18 3.67 -34.27
N TRP A 92 -8.48 3.61 -34.57
CA TRP A 92 -9.52 4.22 -33.72
C TRP A 92 -10.13 3.24 -32.72
N LEU A 93 -10.25 1.97 -33.10
CA LEU A 93 -10.93 0.96 -32.29
C LEU A 93 -10.14 0.60 -31.03
N GLU A 94 -8.83 0.38 -31.13
CA GLU A 94 -7.97 0.04 -30.00
C GLU A 94 -8.00 1.11 -28.90
N PRO A 95 -7.69 2.40 -29.17
CA PRO A 95 -7.68 3.42 -28.13
C PRO A 95 -9.08 3.67 -27.56
N THR A 96 -10.13 3.58 -28.37
CA THR A 96 -11.52 3.76 -27.91
C THR A 96 -11.88 2.67 -26.89
N LEU A 97 -11.71 1.40 -27.25
CA LEU A 97 -12.00 0.28 -26.35
C LEU A 97 -11.16 0.35 -25.08
N SER A 98 -9.87 0.67 -25.21
CA SER A 98 -8.95 0.79 -24.08
C SER A 98 -9.35 1.93 -23.13
N TYR A 99 -9.82 3.04 -23.66
CA TYR A 99 -10.31 4.16 -22.86
C TYR A 99 -11.58 3.78 -22.08
N PHE A 100 -12.58 3.20 -22.75
CA PHE A 100 -13.81 2.74 -22.08
C PHE A 100 -13.52 1.71 -21.00
N PHE A 101 -12.68 0.71 -21.29
CA PHE A 101 -12.25 -0.28 -20.31
C PHE A 101 -11.53 0.37 -19.12
N SER A 102 -10.63 1.32 -19.39
CA SER A 102 -9.88 2.00 -18.33
C SER A 102 -10.78 2.87 -17.42
N VAL A 103 -11.68 3.66 -18.00
CA VAL A 103 -12.50 4.62 -17.25
C VAL A 103 -13.64 3.95 -16.51
N PHE A 104 -14.32 2.98 -17.11
CA PHE A 104 -15.52 2.39 -16.52
C PHE A 104 -15.25 1.12 -15.72
N TRP A 105 -14.14 0.43 -15.97
CA TRP A 105 -13.80 -0.81 -15.28
C TRP A 105 -12.57 -0.64 -14.39
N VAL A 106 -11.41 -0.33 -14.98
CA VAL A 106 -10.14 -0.35 -14.26
C VAL A 106 -10.08 0.73 -13.19
N LEU A 107 -10.40 1.99 -13.51
CA LEU A 107 -10.28 3.10 -12.56
C LEU A 107 -11.23 2.96 -11.36
N PRO A 108 -12.53 2.65 -11.52
CA PRO A 108 -13.43 2.42 -10.40
C PRO A 108 -12.98 1.23 -9.54
N LEU A 109 -12.60 0.12 -10.17
CA LEU A 109 -12.14 -1.07 -9.45
C LEU A 109 -10.83 -0.79 -8.69
N PHE A 110 -9.91 -0.01 -9.25
CA PHE A 110 -8.68 0.42 -8.58
C PHE A 110 -8.97 1.27 -7.34
N LEU A 111 -9.88 2.23 -7.45
CA LEU A 111 -10.27 3.09 -6.33
C LEU A 111 -10.95 2.29 -5.21
N LEU A 112 -11.87 1.38 -5.56
CA LEU A 112 -12.50 0.47 -4.61
C LEU A 112 -11.47 -0.44 -3.93
N SER A 113 -10.55 -0.99 -4.72
CA SER A 113 -9.47 -1.85 -4.22
C SER A 113 -8.62 -1.13 -3.19
N ARG A 114 -8.28 0.15 -3.37
CA ARG A 114 -7.53 0.94 -2.36
C ARG A 114 -8.24 1.01 -1.02
N VAL A 115 -9.55 1.21 -1.02
CA VAL A 115 -10.33 1.32 0.22
C VAL A 115 -10.41 -0.04 0.91
N VAL A 116 -10.76 -1.09 0.17
CA VAL A 116 -10.92 -2.44 0.72
C VAL A 116 -9.59 -3.00 1.22
N ASN A 117 -8.51 -2.80 0.45
CA ASN A 117 -7.16 -3.20 0.86
C ASN A 117 -6.74 -2.48 2.15
N ALA A 118 -7.03 -1.19 2.32
CA ALA A 118 -6.68 -0.48 3.55
C ALA A 118 -7.36 -1.11 4.79
N LEU A 119 -8.64 -1.50 4.67
CA LEU A 119 -9.37 -2.19 5.73
C LEU A 119 -8.78 -3.57 6.02
N TRP A 120 -8.49 -4.36 4.99
CA TRP A 120 -7.88 -5.68 5.15
C TRP A 120 -6.46 -5.62 5.72
N PHE A 121 -5.66 -4.63 5.33
CA PHE A 121 -4.32 -4.43 5.88
C PHE A 121 -4.37 -4.09 7.35
N GLN A 122 -5.35 -3.30 7.76
CA GLN A 122 -5.59 -3.00 9.16
C GLN A 122 -6.01 -4.26 9.93
N ASP A 123 -6.94 -5.06 9.41
CA ASP A 123 -7.32 -6.33 10.03
C ASP A 123 -6.10 -7.25 10.20
N ILE A 124 -5.30 -7.41 9.15
CA ILE A 124 -4.08 -8.25 9.18
C ILE A 124 -3.10 -7.74 10.25
N ALA A 125 -2.89 -6.42 10.34
CA ALA A 125 -2.07 -5.83 11.37
C ALA A 125 -2.63 -6.17 12.77
N ASP A 126 -3.91 -5.90 13.03
CA ASP A 126 -4.51 -6.11 14.34
C ASP A 126 -4.44 -7.59 14.78
N HIS A 127 -4.59 -8.52 13.83
CA HIS A 127 -4.42 -9.94 14.09
C HIS A 127 -2.95 -10.33 14.34
N ALA A 128 -2.00 -9.82 13.54
CA ALA A 128 -0.58 -10.08 13.74
C ALA A 128 -0.04 -9.49 15.05
N PHE A 129 -0.56 -8.35 15.51
CA PHE A 129 -0.10 -7.64 16.70
C PHE A 129 -0.82 -8.05 18.01
N ARG A 130 -1.65 -9.10 18.01
CA ARG A 130 -2.40 -9.55 19.21
C ARG A 130 -1.48 -9.71 20.42
N GLY A 131 -1.81 -9.00 21.51
CA GLY A 131 -1.03 -8.98 22.76
C GLY A 131 -0.11 -7.76 22.94
N ARG A 132 0.16 -6.98 21.88
CA ARG A 132 0.71 -5.62 21.99
C ARG A 132 -0.46 -4.64 21.91
N ARG A 133 -0.53 -3.70 22.85
CA ARG A 133 -1.67 -2.79 23.11
C ARG A 133 -2.04 -1.94 21.88
N GLN A 134 -2.85 -2.49 20.97
CA GLN A 134 -3.58 -1.75 19.94
C GLN A 134 -4.76 -2.59 19.44
N SER A 135 -5.90 -2.33 20.07
CA SER A 135 -7.23 -2.75 19.64
C SER A 135 -7.74 -1.73 18.64
N MET A 136 -8.45 -2.19 17.59
CA MET A 136 -9.34 -1.42 16.72
C MET A 136 -9.69 -0.05 17.30
N ARG A 137 -9.09 1.00 16.74
CA ARG A 137 -9.51 2.37 16.99
C ARG A 137 -10.60 2.66 15.96
N ASN A 138 -11.86 2.77 16.40
CA ASN A 138 -12.96 3.24 15.56
C ASN A 138 -12.51 4.53 14.82
N ILE A 139 -13.05 4.84 13.64
CA ILE A 139 -12.85 6.13 12.95
C ILE A 139 -12.91 7.34 13.93
N PRO A 140 -13.83 7.40 14.90
CA PRO A 140 -13.82 8.41 15.96
C PRO A 140 -12.58 8.44 16.86
N VAL A 141 -11.91 7.32 17.09
CA VAL A 141 -10.65 7.25 17.85
C VAL A 141 -9.45 7.61 16.98
N PHE A 142 -9.47 7.33 15.67
CA PHE A 142 -8.50 7.92 14.73
C PHE A 142 -8.63 9.45 14.67
N ILE A 143 -9.87 9.95 14.67
CA ILE A 143 -10.19 11.37 14.82
C ILE A 143 -9.71 11.86 16.20
N ALA A 144 -9.93 11.09 17.26
CA ALA A 144 -9.42 11.43 18.59
C ALA A 144 -7.89 11.44 18.63
N ASP A 145 -7.16 10.58 17.92
CA ASP A 145 -5.69 10.62 17.88
C ASP A 145 -5.13 11.74 17.02
N THR A 146 -5.81 12.06 15.92
CA THR A 146 -5.50 13.25 15.12
C THR A 146 -5.81 14.53 15.89
N LEU A 147 -6.77 14.50 16.83
CA LEU A 147 -7.05 15.59 17.78
C LEU A 147 -6.12 15.57 19.02
N PHE A 148 -5.81 14.39 19.56
CA PHE A 148 -4.89 14.13 20.66
C PHE A 148 -3.52 13.77 20.07
N SER A 149 -2.88 14.79 19.50
CA SER A 149 -1.60 14.76 18.78
C SER A 149 -0.49 13.90 19.40
N TRP A 150 -0.53 13.61 20.71
CA TRP A 150 0.53 12.95 21.48
C TRP A 150 0.95 11.57 20.95
N GLU A 151 0.01 10.66 20.66
CA GLU A 151 0.35 9.29 20.23
C GLU A 151 0.96 9.28 18.82
N LEU A 152 0.43 10.12 17.92
CA LEU A 152 1.00 10.34 16.60
C LEU A 152 2.42 10.91 16.68
N HIS A 153 2.63 11.95 17.51
CA HIS A 153 3.96 12.54 17.70
C HIS A 153 4.97 11.51 18.21
N ARG A 154 4.57 10.61 19.12
CA ARG A 154 5.42 9.53 19.62
C ARG A 154 5.84 8.55 18.51
N ARG A 155 4.91 8.15 17.64
CA ARG A 155 5.20 7.25 16.50
C ARG A 155 6.10 7.91 15.46
N LEU A 156 5.82 9.18 15.12
CA LEU A 156 6.65 9.94 14.19
C LEU A 156 8.07 10.11 14.73
N HIS A 157 8.21 10.51 16.00
CA HIS A 157 9.52 10.64 16.65
C HIS A 157 10.31 9.31 16.63
N PHE A 158 9.64 8.17 16.81
CA PHE A 158 10.26 6.86 16.70
C PHE A 158 10.75 6.56 15.27
N ILE A 159 9.96 6.90 14.25
CA ILE A 159 10.36 6.74 12.84
C ILE A 159 11.53 7.67 12.49
N GLU A 160 11.47 8.93 12.91
CA GLU A 160 12.50 9.94 12.63
C GLU A 160 13.86 9.61 13.27
N ASN A 161 13.85 8.94 14.43
CA ASN A 161 15.07 8.46 15.09
C ASN A 161 15.65 7.19 14.44
N ASN A 162 14.84 6.43 13.70
CA ASN A 162 15.21 5.15 13.10
C ASN A 162 15.01 5.14 11.58
N TRP A 163 15.06 6.32 10.96
CA TRP A 163 14.66 6.51 9.56
C TRP A 163 15.45 5.63 8.60
N SER A 164 16.75 5.41 8.85
CA SER A 164 17.61 4.60 7.99
C SER A 164 17.19 3.14 7.98
N TYR A 165 16.77 2.60 9.13
CA TYR A 165 16.19 1.26 9.22
C TYR A 165 14.87 1.17 8.46
N PHE A 166 13.94 2.10 8.69
CA PHE A 166 12.63 2.08 8.01
C PHE A 166 12.75 2.27 6.51
N LEU A 167 13.70 3.08 6.05
CA LEU A 167 14.06 3.21 4.65
C LEU A 167 14.47 1.85 4.09
N GLY A 168 15.40 1.16 4.75
CA GLY A 168 15.84 -0.18 4.34
C GLY A 168 14.72 -1.22 4.36
N PHE A 169 13.88 -1.22 5.40
CA PHE A 169 12.78 -2.18 5.54
C PHE A 169 11.75 -2.08 4.42
N GLY A 170 11.39 -0.86 4.01
CA GLY A 170 10.45 -0.63 2.91
C GLY A 170 11.07 -0.77 1.51
N LEU A 171 12.41 -0.71 1.40
CA LEU A 171 13.12 -0.65 0.12
C LEU A 171 12.83 -1.84 -0.80
N PRO A 172 12.83 -3.11 -0.32
CA PRO A 172 12.51 -4.25 -1.19
C PRO A 172 11.13 -4.16 -1.86
N LEU A 173 10.10 -3.73 -1.12
CA LEU A 173 8.77 -3.57 -1.69
C LEU A 173 8.71 -2.35 -2.63
N ALA A 174 9.37 -1.26 -2.25
CA ALA A 174 9.45 -0.06 -3.08
C ALA A 174 10.15 -0.34 -4.42
N THR A 175 11.26 -1.08 -4.42
CA THR A 175 11.96 -1.45 -5.66
C THR A 175 11.13 -2.42 -6.49
N ALA A 176 10.51 -3.43 -5.88
CA ALA A 176 9.66 -4.38 -6.59
C ALA A 176 8.51 -3.68 -7.34
N THR A 177 7.88 -2.69 -6.70
CA THR A 177 6.78 -1.91 -7.30
C THR A 177 7.26 -0.85 -8.28
N TYR A 178 8.46 -0.29 -8.08
CA TYR A 178 9.05 0.71 -8.98
C TYR A 178 9.50 0.11 -10.33
N LEU A 179 9.94 -1.15 -10.35
CA LEU A 179 10.32 -1.85 -11.58
C LEU A 179 9.14 -2.08 -12.54
N ILE A 180 7.92 -1.74 -12.11
CA ILE A 180 6.70 -1.93 -12.87
C ILE A 180 6.27 -0.59 -13.48
N PRO A 181 6.37 -0.43 -14.81
CA PRO A 181 6.14 0.87 -15.47
C PRO A 181 4.68 1.32 -15.41
N ASN A 182 3.73 0.39 -15.31
CA ASN A 182 2.32 0.71 -15.23
C ASN A 182 1.91 0.98 -13.77
N TYR A 183 1.48 2.21 -13.48
CA TYR A 183 1.08 2.64 -12.13
C TYR A 183 -0.03 1.79 -11.51
N LEU A 184 -1.01 1.39 -12.33
CA LEU A 184 -2.15 0.59 -11.87
C LEU A 184 -1.68 -0.82 -11.49
N LEU A 185 -0.83 -1.41 -12.34
CA LEU A 185 -0.20 -2.72 -12.09
C LEU A 185 0.70 -2.69 -10.85
N SER A 186 1.50 -1.64 -10.72
CA SER A 186 2.37 -1.38 -9.57
C SER A 186 1.56 -1.32 -8.26
N GLY A 187 0.42 -0.61 -8.26
CA GLY A 187 -0.48 -0.54 -7.10
C GLY A 187 -1.15 -1.88 -6.75
N ALA A 188 -1.49 -2.69 -7.74
CA ALA A 188 -2.04 -4.04 -7.51
C ALA A 188 -1.00 -4.96 -6.86
N ILE A 189 0.22 -4.94 -7.37
CA ILE A 189 1.33 -5.74 -6.85
C ILE A 189 1.73 -5.26 -5.45
N PHE A 190 1.80 -3.95 -5.23
CA PHE A 190 1.94 -3.38 -3.89
C PHE A 190 0.90 -3.98 -2.94
N SER A 191 -0.37 -4.03 -3.37
CA SER A 191 -1.46 -4.49 -2.51
C SER A 191 -1.43 -5.99 -2.21
N ILE A 192 -0.81 -6.79 -3.07
CA ILE A 192 -0.59 -8.23 -2.86
C ILE A 192 0.53 -8.46 -1.84
N PHE A 193 1.64 -7.73 -1.95
CA PHE A 193 2.83 -7.97 -1.13
C PHE A 193 2.84 -7.19 0.19
N PHE A 194 2.20 -6.03 0.26
CA PHE A 194 2.20 -5.18 1.45
C PHE A 194 1.73 -5.89 2.74
N PRO A 195 0.66 -6.70 2.73
CA PRO A 195 0.29 -7.53 3.88
C PRO A 195 1.41 -8.40 4.45
N LEU A 196 2.25 -8.96 3.59
CA LEU A 196 3.37 -9.81 4.02
C LEU A 196 4.41 -9.00 4.77
N PHE A 197 4.62 -7.73 4.37
CA PHE A 197 5.50 -6.80 5.07
C PHE A 197 4.93 -6.36 6.42
N ILE A 198 3.60 -6.31 6.59
CA ILE A 198 2.96 -6.07 7.90
C ILE A 198 3.28 -7.21 8.86
N ILE A 199 3.13 -8.46 8.42
CA ILE A 199 3.41 -9.65 9.24
C ILE A 199 4.92 -9.72 9.54
N SER A 200 5.77 -9.52 8.53
CA SER A 200 7.23 -9.46 8.66
C SER A 200 7.67 -8.43 9.72
N ALA A 201 7.07 -7.24 9.72
CA ALA A 201 7.37 -6.19 10.70
C ALA A 201 7.04 -6.58 12.15
N ASN A 202 6.10 -7.50 12.37
CA ASN A 202 5.75 -7.99 13.70
C ASN A 202 6.76 -9.00 14.25
N GLU A 203 7.26 -9.88 13.38
CA GLU A 203 8.20 -10.95 13.73
C GLU A 203 9.60 -10.42 14.02
N VAL A 204 10.00 -9.36 13.33
CA VAL A 204 11.33 -8.77 13.53
C VAL A 204 11.42 -8.12 14.91
N ARG A 205 12.37 -8.58 15.71
CA ARG A 205 12.78 -7.89 16.94
C ARG A 205 13.71 -6.74 16.57
N PHE A 206 13.19 -5.52 16.62
CA PHE A 206 13.98 -4.32 16.38
C PHE A 206 15.14 -4.23 17.38
N ASN A 207 16.37 -4.51 16.92
CA ASN A 207 17.56 -4.45 17.77
C ASN A 207 18.13 -3.02 17.78
N ARG A 208 18.07 -2.36 18.94
CA ARG A 208 18.42 -0.93 19.13
C ARG A 208 19.92 -0.63 19.07
N GLU A 209 20.76 -1.65 18.99
CA GLU A 209 22.20 -1.53 19.22
C GLU A 209 22.98 -0.85 18.08
N ASN A 210 22.37 -0.67 16.90
CA ASN A 210 23.01 -0.08 15.71
C ASN A 210 22.39 1.25 15.24
N MET A 211 21.77 2.02 16.14
CA MET A 211 21.06 3.24 15.76
C MET A 211 21.99 4.32 15.16
N CYS A 212 21.50 4.97 14.11
CA CYS A 212 22.11 6.19 13.61
C CYS A 212 21.77 7.33 14.59
N ASN A 213 22.77 8.02 15.14
CA ASN A 213 22.55 9.19 16.03
C ASN A 213 22.03 10.44 15.30
N ILE A 214 21.49 10.30 14.08
CA ILE A 214 20.98 11.41 13.26
C ILE A 214 19.47 11.26 13.16
N GLN A 215 18.76 12.12 13.88
CA GLN A 215 17.31 12.28 13.72
C GLN A 215 17.02 13.17 12.51
N ILE A 216 16.20 12.70 11.57
CA ILE A 216 15.70 13.54 10.48
C ILE A 216 14.24 13.85 10.74
N LYS A 217 13.94 15.14 10.91
CA LYS A 217 12.60 15.65 11.21
C LYS A 217 11.71 15.77 9.97
N ILE A 218 11.58 14.67 9.21
CA ILE A 218 10.87 14.62 7.92
C ILE A 218 9.40 15.02 8.08
N PHE A 219 8.78 14.69 9.22
CA PHE A 219 7.35 14.91 9.43
C PHE A 219 7.02 16.25 10.09
N SER A 220 8.02 16.97 10.59
CA SER A 220 7.82 18.28 11.24
C SER A 220 7.07 19.30 10.37
N PRO A 221 7.32 19.43 9.05
CA PRO A 221 6.54 20.33 8.18
C PRO A 221 5.06 19.94 8.10
N VAL A 222 4.77 18.65 8.00
CA VAL A 222 3.38 18.13 7.88
C VAL A 222 2.65 18.28 9.21
N VAL A 223 3.31 18.00 10.33
CA VAL A 223 2.77 18.20 11.68
C VAL A 223 2.45 19.67 11.93
N TRP A 224 3.37 20.57 11.57
CA TRP A 224 3.12 22.02 11.66
C TRP A 224 1.91 22.43 10.83
N LEU A 225 1.83 21.97 9.58
CA LEU A 225 0.71 22.28 8.69
C LEU A 225 -0.61 21.76 9.25
N SER A 226 -0.62 20.53 9.75
CA SER A 226 -1.80 19.91 10.37
C SER A 226 -2.28 20.71 11.57
N ASN A 227 -1.38 21.06 12.48
CA ASN A 227 -1.71 21.90 13.64
C ASN A 227 -2.26 23.27 13.22
N LYS A 228 -1.71 23.86 12.15
CA LYS A 228 -2.18 25.14 11.60
C LYS A 228 -3.59 25.03 11.01
N ILE A 229 -3.88 23.97 10.27
CA ILE A 229 -5.21 23.71 9.70
C ILE A 229 -6.23 23.49 10.82
N LEU A 230 -5.92 22.65 11.81
CA LEU A 230 -6.77 22.41 12.97
C LEU A 230 -7.08 23.72 13.70
N PHE A 231 -6.05 24.54 13.95
CA PHE A 231 -6.24 25.85 14.57
C PHE A 231 -7.18 26.74 13.76
N LEU A 232 -7.06 26.78 12.43
CA LEU A 232 -7.94 27.58 11.56
C LEU A 232 -9.39 27.09 11.59
N ILE A 233 -9.61 25.76 11.55
CA ILE A 233 -10.95 25.16 11.63
C ILE A 233 -11.60 25.48 12.98
N PHE A 234 -10.90 25.26 14.10
CA PHE A 234 -11.44 25.54 15.43
C PHE A 234 -11.65 27.04 15.68
N LYS A 235 -10.74 27.90 15.19
CA LYS A 235 -10.91 29.36 15.27
C LYS A 235 -12.17 29.80 14.52
N SER A 236 -12.38 29.31 13.29
CA SER A 236 -13.57 29.63 12.48
C SER A 236 -14.87 29.24 13.19
N ASN A 237 -14.94 28.03 13.76
CA ASN A 237 -16.12 27.54 14.49
C ASN A 237 -16.44 28.37 15.76
N ILE A 238 -15.42 28.88 16.47
CA ILE A 238 -15.63 29.74 17.64
C ILE A 238 -16.19 31.11 17.26
N PHE A 239 -15.74 31.69 16.13
CA PHE A 239 -16.27 32.97 15.65
C PHE A 239 -17.69 32.85 15.07
N ALA A 240 -18.02 31.75 14.38
CA ALA A 240 -19.36 31.49 13.88
C ALA A 240 -20.41 31.36 15.00
N ASN A 241 -20.06 30.73 16.13
CA ASN A 241 -20.97 30.57 17.28
C ASN A 241 -21.10 31.82 18.17
N ARG A 242 -20.26 32.85 17.99
CA ARG A 242 -20.36 34.12 18.71
C ARG A 242 -21.18 35.19 17.97
N GLY A 243 -21.48 35.01 16.69
CA GLY A 243 -22.31 35.95 15.91
C GLY A 243 -23.83 35.79 16.09
N HIS A 244 -24.26 34.79 16.86
CA HIS A 244 -25.67 34.46 17.12
C HIS A 244 -26.11 34.65 18.58
N ARG A 245 -25.33 35.36 19.41
CA ARG A 245 -25.74 35.77 20.77
C ARG A 245 -25.79 37.28 20.89
#